data_AF-A0A9P5YQK9-F1
#
_entry.id   AF-A0A9P5YQK9-F1
#
_cell.length_a   1.000
_cell.length_b   1.000
_cell.length_c   1.000
_cell.angle_alpha   90.00
_cell.angle_beta   90.00
_cell.angle_gamma   90.00
#
_symmetry.space_group_name_H-M   'P 1'
#
loop_
_entity.id
_entity.type
_entity.pdbx_description
1 polymer ?
#
loop_
_entity_poly.entity_id
_entity_poly.type
_entity_poly.pdbx_seq_one_letter_code
_entity_poly.pdbx_strand_id
1 'polypeptide(L)'
;DLTNEDIEMVKAFSFKIQENVSDKGWEKMRNTFHHHSLPSLKVTKSRLEFLAAYRPVRYDCCVGSCVCFVGPYADMTACPHCTQPRRNSKGRPRKSFVYSPLIPRLRAMFRNTTMANKLTYRSSYPFNENIIQDIFDGEHYRNLTNEYVTIGGIRQNHKFFSDPRDIALGFSLDGFSPFRSRKQTC
;
A
#
# COMPACT_ATOMS: atom_id res chain seq x y z
N ASP A 1 -12.06 -6.94 -22.07
CA ASP A 1 -10.99 -7.94 -21.98
C ASP A 1 -9.63 -7.34 -22.29
N LEU A 2 -8.55 -7.97 -21.82
CA LEU A 2 -7.18 -7.52 -22.09
C LEU A 2 -6.85 -7.74 -23.56
N THR A 3 -6.27 -6.74 -24.21
CA THR A 3 -5.78 -6.88 -25.59
C THR A 3 -4.45 -7.66 -25.61
N ASN A 4 -4.06 -8.19 -26.76
CA ASN A 4 -2.73 -8.80 -26.93
C ASN A 4 -1.61 -7.79 -26.62
N GLU A 5 -1.79 -6.53 -27.01
CA GLU A 5 -0.87 -5.43 -26.68
C GLU A 5 -0.76 -5.22 -25.16
N ASP A 6 -1.87 -5.27 -24.43
CA ASP A 6 -1.87 -5.18 -22.97
C ASP A 6 -1.07 -6.32 -22.34
N ILE A 7 -1.25 -7.55 -22.85
CA ILE A 7 -0.54 -8.74 -22.36
C ILE A 7 0.98 -8.62 -22.61
N GLU A 8 1.38 -8.24 -23.81
CA GLU A 8 2.80 -8.05 -24.16
C GLU A 8 3.44 -6.94 -23.32
N MET A 9 2.73 -5.82 -23.16
CA MET A 9 3.19 -4.70 -22.34
C MET A 9 3.37 -5.10 -20.88
N VAL A 10 2.42 -5.83 -20.31
CA VAL A 10 2.50 -6.35 -18.93
C VAL A 10 3.69 -7.29 -18.77
N LYS A 11 3.90 -8.21 -19.71
CA LYS A 11 5.06 -9.13 -19.69
C LYS A 11 6.39 -8.38 -19.76
N ALA A 12 6.51 -7.42 -20.69
CA ALA A 12 7.71 -6.62 -20.83
C ALA A 12 7.99 -5.79 -19.58
N PHE A 13 6.96 -5.19 -18.98
CA PHE A 13 7.11 -4.45 -17.72
C PHE A 13 7.48 -5.36 -16.55
N SER A 14 6.88 -6.56 -16.45
CA SER A 14 7.27 -7.56 -15.45
C SER A 14 8.74 -7.91 -15.57
N PHE A 15 9.23 -8.19 -16.79
CA PHE A 15 10.64 -8.45 -17.06
C PHE A 15 11.54 -7.29 -16.60
N LYS A 16 11.15 -6.04 -16.92
CA LYS A 16 11.90 -4.85 -16.45
C LYS A 16 12.07 -4.84 -14.93
N ILE A 17 11.01 -5.18 -14.19
CA ILE A 17 11.03 -5.20 -12.71
C ILE A 17 11.87 -6.36 -12.19
N GLN A 18 11.67 -7.57 -12.72
CA GLN A 18 12.36 -8.78 -12.28
C GLN A 18 13.87 -8.72 -12.54
N GLU A 19 14.27 -8.19 -13.69
CA GLU A 19 15.67 -8.09 -14.11
C GLU A 19 16.32 -6.74 -13.77
N ASN A 20 15.64 -5.90 -12.97
CA ASN A 20 16.14 -4.58 -12.57
C ASN A 20 16.58 -3.69 -13.74
N VAL A 21 15.92 -3.81 -14.89
CA VAL A 21 16.28 -3.04 -16.08
C VAL A 21 16.05 -1.56 -15.80
N SER A 22 17.09 -0.73 -15.94
CA SER A 22 16.99 0.71 -15.73
C SER A 22 16.02 1.38 -16.71
N ASP A 23 15.56 2.59 -16.39
CA ASP A 23 14.71 3.37 -17.31
C ASP A 23 15.44 3.67 -18.63
N LYS A 24 16.76 3.89 -18.58
CA LYS A 24 17.61 3.98 -19.78
C LYS A 24 17.64 2.67 -20.57
N GLY A 25 17.67 1.54 -19.88
CA GLY A 25 17.59 0.21 -20.47
C GLY A 25 16.25 -0.02 -21.19
N TRP A 26 15.13 0.39 -20.59
CA TRP A 26 13.82 0.36 -21.23
C TRP A 26 13.78 1.15 -22.54
N GLU A 27 14.29 2.39 -22.52
CA GLU A 27 14.33 3.23 -23.72
C GLU A 27 15.24 2.63 -24.80
N LYS A 28 16.37 2.01 -24.43
CA LYS A 28 17.22 1.26 -25.37
C LYS A 28 16.47 0.07 -25.98
N MET A 29 15.83 -0.78 -25.16
CA MET A 29 15.07 -1.93 -25.66
C MET A 29 13.98 -1.48 -26.65
N ARG A 30 13.23 -0.43 -26.32
CA ARG A 30 12.23 0.14 -27.23
C ARG A 30 12.83 0.56 -28.57
N ASN A 31 13.99 1.22 -28.54
CA ASN A 31 14.63 1.72 -29.75
C ASN A 31 15.39 0.62 -30.52
N THR A 32 15.65 -0.55 -29.94
CA THR A 32 16.34 -1.67 -30.58
C THR A 32 15.36 -2.67 -31.20
N PHE A 33 14.25 -2.96 -30.52
CA PHE A 33 13.30 -3.98 -30.95
C PHE A 33 12.08 -3.36 -31.63
N HIS A 34 12.25 -2.88 -32.86
CA HIS A 34 11.21 -2.15 -33.61
C HIS A 34 9.97 -2.97 -33.96
N HIS A 35 10.09 -4.30 -34.03
CA HIS A 35 8.98 -5.20 -34.39
C HIS A 35 7.97 -5.41 -33.25
N HIS A 36 8.34 -5.10 -32.01
CA HIS A 36 7.44 -5.08 -30.86
C HIS A 36 7.42 -3.66 -30.31
N SER A 37 6.40 -2.88 -30.67
CA SER A 37 6.28 -1.46 -30.32
C SER A 37 6.03 -1.27 -28.82
N LEU A 38 7.07 -1.43 -28.01
CA LEU A 38 7.01 -1.13 -26.58
C LEU A 38 6.69 0.36 -26.39
N PRO A 39 5.68 0.71 -25.59
CA PRO A 39 5.42 2.12 -25.32
C PRO A 39 6.56 2.74 -24.51
N SER A 40 6.57 4.08 -24.46
CA SER A 40 7.38 4.78 -23.45
C SER A 40 6.99 4.32 -22.04
N LEU A 41 7.95 4.35 -21.12
CA LEU A 41 7.71 3.93 -19.74
C LEU A 41 6.55 4.69 -19.07
N LYS A 42 6.34 5.96 -19.46
CA LYS A 42 5.22 6.78 -18.98
C LYS A 42 3.87 6.20 -19.43
N VAL A 43 3.74 5.86 -20.71
CA VAL A 43 2.52 5.27 -21.27
C VAL A 43 2.28 3.89 -20.66
N THR A 44 3.32 3.06 -20.56
CA THR A 44 3.27 1.75 -19.91
C THR A 44 2.76 1.86 -18.47
N LYS A 45 3.35 2.72 -17.64
CA LYS A 45 2.92 2.93 -16.24
C LYS A 45 1.46 3.39 -16.18
N SER A 46 1.06 4.35 -17.01
CA SER A 46 -0.32 4.86 -17.04
C SER A 46 -1.32 3.76 -17.44
N ARG A 47 -0.97 2.92 -18.41
CA ARG A 47 -1.83 1.82 -18.85
C ARG A 47 -1.93 0.74 -17.76
N LEU A 48 -0.82 0.41 -17.11
CA LEU A 48 -0.81 -0.54 -15.98
C LEU A 48 -1.63 -0.05 -14.79
N GLU A 49 -1.56 1.23 -14.44
CA GLU A 49 -2.40 1.82 -13.38
C GLU A 49 -3.90 1.63 -13.70
N PHE A 50 -4.28 1.83 -14.97
CA PHE A 50 -5.65 1.61 -15.43
C PHE A 50 -6.05 0.13 -15.36
N LEU A 51 -5.24 -0.76 -15.94
CA LEU A 51 -5.50 -2.21 -15.97
C LEU A 51 -5.57 -2.81 -14.56
N ALA A 52 -4.70 -2.38 -13.65
CA ALA A 52 -4.68 -2.83 -12.27
C ALA A 52 -5.77 -2.19 -11.40
N ALA A 53 -6.54 -1.24 -11.94
CA ALA A 53 -7.45 -0.39 -11.17
C ALA A 53 -6.78 0.19 -9.91
N TYR A 54 -5.49 0.55 -10.04
CA TYR A 54 -4.64 0.96 -8.94
C TYR A 54 -3.87 2.21 -9.34
N ARG A 55 -4.08 3.31 -8.61
CA ARG A 55 -3.41 4.57 -8.85
C ARG A 55 -2.83 5.11 -7.54
N PRO A 56 -1.51 5.33 -7.43
CA PRO A 56 -0.92 5.98 -6.27
C PRO A 56 -1.51 7.38 -6.07
N VAL A 57 -1.76 7.75 -4.82
CA VAL A 57 -2.32 9.06 -4.47
C VAL A 57 -1.23 9.91 -3.85
N ARG A 58 -1.09 11.14 -4.34
CA ARG A 58 -0.13 12.10 -3.75
C ARG A 58 -0.87 12.97 -2.74
N TYR A 59 -0.32 13.03 -1.53
CA TYR A 59 -0.78 13.94 -0.50
C TYR A 59 0.26 14.98 -0.15
N ASP A 60 -0.19 16.19 0.11
CA ASP A 60 0.68 17.26 0.59
C ASP A 60 0.96 17.05 2.08
N CYS A 61 2.19 17.33 2.50
CA CYS A 61 2.58 17.19 3.90
C CYS A 61 3.31 18.44 4.37
N CYS A 62 3.28 18.67 5.69
CA CYS A 62 4.16 19.62 6.32
C CYS A 62 5.62 19.25 6.04
N VAL A 63 6.51 20.23 5.83
CA VAL A 63 7.94 19.98 5.56
C VAL A 63 8.58 19.21 6.73
N GLY A 64 8.21 19.56 7.96
CA GLY A 64 8.59 18.85 9.19
C GLY A 64 7.82 17.55 9.46
N SER A 65 7.02 17.06 8.50
CA SER A 65 6.19 15.84 8.64
C SER A 65 5.15 15.86 9.78
N CYS A 66 4.83 17.03 10.36
CA CYS A 66 3.89 17.11 11.48
C CYS A 66 2.46 16.65 11.12
N VAL A 67 2.01 17.01 9.91
CA VAL A 67 0.68 16.64 9.40
C VAL A 67 0.73 16.29 7.91
N CYS A 68 -0.22 15.47 7.50
CA CYS A 68 -0.65 15.33 6.13
C CYS A 68 -1.87 16.25 5.91
N PHE A 69 -1.86 17.08 4.86
CA PHE A 69 -2.94 18.03 4.57
C PHE A 69 -4.11 17.31 3.87
N VAL A 70 -4.80 16.47 4.64
CA VAL A 70 -5.95 15.65 4.24
C VAL A 70 -7.01 15.67 5.33
N GLY A 71 -8.25 15.29 5.00
CA GLY A 71 -9.36 15.23 5.95
C GLY A 71 -9.53 16.57 6.68
N PRO A 72 -9.46 16.63 8.02
CA PRO A 72 -9.60 17.87 8.80
C PRO A 72 -8.60 18.97 8.43
N TYR A 73 -7.45 18.61 7.83
CA TYR A 73 -6.39 19.56 7.46
C TYR A 73 -6.40 19.90 5.96
N ALA A 74 -7.40 19.44 5.19
CA ALA A 74 -7.41 19.52 3.73
C ALA A 74 -7.35 20.98 3.21
N ASP A 75 -8.04 21.91 3.87
CA ASP A 75 -8.14 23.31 3.45
C ASP A 75 -7.10 24.22 4.11
N MET A 76 -6.24 23.68 4.98
CA MET A 76 -5.23 24.47 5.66
C MET A 76 -4.08 24.86 4.70
N THR A 77 -3.66 26.12 4.82
CA THR A 77 -2.54 26.70 4.05
C THR A 77 -1.22 26.68 4.81
N ALA A 78 -1.25 26.48 6.13
CA ALA A 78 -0.09 26.34 7.00
C ALA A 78 -0.29 25.19 7.99
N CYS A 79 0.82 24.62 8.48
CA CYS A 79 0.79 23.55 9.47
C CYS A 79 0.26 24.08 10.82
N PRO A 80 -0.73 23.44 11.45
CA PRO A 80 -1.27 23.89 12.73
C PRO A 80 -0.27 23.72 13.89
N HIS A 81 0.77 22.89 13.73
CA HIS A 81 1.75 22.62 14.80
C HIS A 81 3.03 23.46 14.70
N CYS A 82 3.56 23.66 13.49
CA CYS A 82 4.84 24.35 13.29
C CYS A 82 4.74 25.62 12.44
N THR A 83 3.51 26.04 12.13
CA THR A 83 3.15 27.25 11.36
C THR A 83 3.77 27.39 9.98
N GLN A 84 4.55 26.40 9.54
CA GLN A 84 5.18 26.43 8.22
C GLN A 84 4.13 26.37 7.11
N PRO A 85 4.31 27.17 6.04
CA PRO A 85 3.38 27.17 4.93
C PRO A 85 3.40 25.82 4.21
N ARG A 86 2.24 25.34 3.79
CA ARG A 86 2.05 24.12 2.99
C ARG A 86 2.69 24.25 1.61
N ARG A 87 2.53 25.41 0.98
CA ARG A 87 2.96 25.70 -0.39
C ARG A 87 4.13 26.68 -0.42
N ASN A 88 4.94 26.63 -1.48
CA ASN A 88 5.98 27.61 -1.75
C ASN A 88 5.42 28.84 -2.49
N SER A 89 6.28 29.81 -2.79
CA SER A 89 5.92 31.03 -3.54
C SER A 89 5.34 30.76 -4.93
N LYS A 90 5.57 29.57 -5.51
CA LYS A 90 5.02 29.14 -6.80
C LYS A 90 3.71 28.36 -6.66
N GLY A 91 3.09 28.35 -5.48
CA GLY A 91 1.86 27.60 -5.20
C GLY A 91 2.04 26.08 -5.19
N ARG A 92 3.26 25.54 -5.22
CA ARG A 92 3.50 24.09 -5.20
C ARG A 92 3.65 23.59 -3.77
N PRO A 93 3.19 22.36 -3.44
CA PRO A 93 3.42 21.76 -2.14
C PRO A 93 4.91 21.71 -1.83
N ARG A 94 5.31 22.09 -0.61
CA ARG A 94 6.71 22.07 -0.19
C ARG A 94 7.22 20.66 0.10
N LYS A 95 6.32 19.75 0.51
CA LYS A 95 6.58 18.33 0.69
C LYS A 95 5.33 17.55 0.32
N SER A 96 5.51 16.36 -0.24
CA SER A 96 4.42 15.45 -0.56
C SER A 96 4.81 14.01 -0.28
N PHE A 97 3.86 13.21 0.17
CA PHE A 97 3.97 11.76 0.33
C PHE A 97 3.15 11.06 -0.75
N VAL A 98 3.62 9.90 -1.22
CA VAL A 98 2.88 9.07 -2.18
C VAL A 98 2.29 7.89 -1.42
N TYR A 99 0.97 7.86 -1.32
CA TYR A 99 0.19 6.79 -0.71
C TYR A 99 -0.16 5.71 -1.74
N SER A 100 0.02 4.45 -1.34
CA SER A 100 -0.45 3.27 -2.07
C SER A 100 -1.83 2.88 -1.54
N PRO A 101 -2.92 3.04 -2.32
CA PRO A 101 -4.26 2.71 -1.85
C PRO A 101 -4.40 1.25 -1.45
N LEU A 102 -4.86 1.03 -0.21
CA LEU A 102 -5.03 -0.31 0.34
C LEU A 102 -6.25 -1.03 -0.24
N ILE A 103 -7.40 -0.35 -0.32
CA ILE A 103 -8.67 -0.96 -0.71
C ILE A 103 -8.62 -1.64 -2.10
N PRO A 104 -8.09 -1.01 -3.16
CA PRO A 104 -7.99 -1.67 -4.47
C PRO A 104 -7.14 -2.94 -4.44
N ARG A 105 -6.08 -2.96 -3.60
CA ARG A 105 -5.21 -4.13 -3.45
C ARG A 105 -5.94 -5.28 -2.78
N LEU A 106 -6.68 -5.00 -1.70
CA LEU A 106 -7.50 -6.02 -1.03
C LEU A 106 -8.56 -6.59 -1.99
N ARG A 107 -9.25 -5.73 -2.75
CA ARG A 107 -10.20 -6.17 -3.78
C ARG A 107 -9.54 -7.07 -4.83
N ALA A 108 -8.33 -6.72 -5.30
CA ALA A 108 -7.59 -7.55 -6.24
C ALA A 108 -7.21 -8.91 -5.66
N MET A 109 -6.81 -8.98 -4.38
CA MET A 109 -6.51 -10.24 -3.70
C MET A 109 -7.75 -11.14 -3.61
N PHE A 110 -8.92 -10.61 -3.25
CA PHE A 110 -10.15 -11.40 -3.18
C PHE A 110 -10.73 -11.81 -4.55
N ARG A 111 -10.35 -11.13 -5.64
CA ARG A 111 -10.73 -11.52 -7.00
C ARG A 111 -9.93 -12.72 -7.53
N ASN A 112 -8.77 -13.00 -6.95
CA ASN A 112 -7.96 -14.15 -7.32
C ASN A 112 -8.31 -15.32 -6.40
N THR A 113 -8.92 -16.38 -6.94
CA THR A 113 -9.38 -17.53 -6.14
C THR A 113 -8.27 -18.18 -5.31
N THR A 114 -7.08 -18.36 -5.90
CA THR A 114 -5.92 -18.93 -5.18
C THR A 114 -5.49 -18.05 -4.01
N MET A 115 -5.45 -16.73 -4.20
CA MET A 115 -5.10 -15.79 -3.14
C MET A 115 -6.21 -15.69 -2.09
N ALA A 116 -7.47 -15.65 -2.50
CA ALA A 116 -8.62 -15.63 -1.60
C ALA A 116 -8.62 -16.84 -0.67
N ASN A 117 -8.31 -18.04 -1.18
CA ASN A 117 -8.15 -19.25 -0.36
C ASN A 117 -6.96 -19.17 0.60
N LYS A 118 -5.85 -18.52 0.22
CA LYS A 118 -4.73 -18.28 1.14
C LYS A 118 -5.09 -17.30 2.25
N LEU A 119 -5.91 -16.29 1.95
CA LEU A 119 -6.33 -15.29 2.93
C LEU A 119 -7.21 -15.86 4.06
N THR A 120 -7.79 -17.05 3.90
CA THR A 120 -8.55 -17.72 4.97
C THR A 120 -7.65 -18.45 5.99
N TYR A 121 -6.32 -18.46 5.80
CA TYR A 121 -5.36 -19.14 6.66
C TYR A 121 -5.59 -18.88 8.16
N ARG A 122 -5.84 -17.61 8.51
CA ARG A 122 -6.20 -17.17 9.87
C ARG A 122 -7.33 -18.00 10.49
N SER A 123 -8.39 -18.25 9.71
CA SER A 123 -9.60 -18.95 10.19
C SER A 123 -9.40 -20.46 10.32
N SER A 124 -8.48 -21.03 9.54
CA SER A 124 -8.13 -22.46 9.55
C SER A 124 -6.88 -22.75 10.37
N TYR A 125 -6.36 -21.76 11.10
CA TYR A 125 -5.11 -21.88 11.84
C TYR A 125 -5.29 -22.85 13.03
N PRO A 126 -4.48 -23.93 13.13
CA PRO A 126 -4.60 -24.92 14.18
C PRO A 126 -3.97 -24.40 15.47
N PHE A 127 -4.81 -23.85 16.35
CA PHE A 127 -4.35 -23.33 17.64
C PHE A 127 -3.82 -24.45 18.54
N ASN A 128 -2.69 -24.18 19.21
CA ASN A 128 -2.10 -25.05 20.22
C ASN A 128 -1.70 -24.24 21.45
N GLU A 129 -2.29 -24.55 22.60
CA GLU A 129 -2.05 -23.81 23.86
C GLU A 129 -0.61 -23.87 24.37
N ASN A 130 0.16 -24.88 23.95
CA ASN A 130 1.49 -25.14 24.48
C ASN A 130 2.62 -24.50 23.67
N ILE A 131 2.31 -23.91 22.51
CA ILE A 131 3.33 -23.38 21.59
C ILE A 131 2.84 -22.08 20.97
N ILE A 132 3.72 -21.08 20.88
CA ILE A 132 3.49 -19.87 20.08
C ILE A 132 4.20 -20.07 18.74
N GLN A 133 3.45 -20.18 17.64
CA GLN A 133 3.98 -20.34 16.28
C GLN A 133 3.59 -19.18 15.35
N ASP A 134 2.46 -18.53 15.62
CA ASP A 134 1.94 -17.43 14.80
C ASP A 134 1.40 -16.29 15.69
N ILE A 135 1.13 -15.13 15.10
CA ILE A 135 0.53 -13.99 15.77
C ILE A 135 -0.85 -14.31 16.35
N PHE A 136 -1.54 -15.33 15.81
CA PHE A 136 -2.86 -15.76 16.24
C PHE A 136 -2.85 -16.51 17.59
N ASP A 137 -1.69 -17.01 18.02
CA ASP A 137 -1.52 -17.61 19.36
C ASP A 137 -1.48 -16.55 20.46
N GLY A 138 -1.21 -15.30 20.09
CA GLY A 138 -1.09 -14.19 21.02
C GLY A 138 -2.38 -13.94 21.79
N GLU A 139 -2.25 -13.76 23.12
CA GLU A 139 -3.39 -13.53 24.00
C GLU A 139 -4.28 -12.37 23.54
N HIS A 140 -3.67 -11.27 23.09
CA HIS A 140 -4.41 -10.11 22.59
C HIS A 140 -5.33 -10.45 21.41
N TYR A 141 -4.84 -11.21 20.43
CA TYR A 141 -5.65 -11.63 19.29
C TYR A 141 -6.81 -12.53 19.75
N ARG A 142 -6.56 -13.48 20.67
CA ARG A 142 -7.60 -14.37 21.21
C ARG A 142 -8.65 -13.64 22.05
N ASN A 143 -8.25 -12.59 22.75
CA ASN A 143 -9.20 -11.76 23.48
C ASN A 143 -10.11 -11.01 22.49
N LEU A 144 -9.54 -10.42 21.44
CA LEU A 144 -10.31 -9.75 20.39
C LEU A 144 -11.34 -10.67 19.72
N THR A 145 -11.00 -11.92 19.40
CA THR A 145 -11.97 -12.85 18.77
C THR A 145 -13.22 -13.12 19.63
N ASN A 146 -13.14 -12.83 20.93
CA ASN A 146 -14.27 -12.95 21.85
C ASN A 146 -15.05 -11.63 22.05
N GLU A 147 -14.52 -10.51 21.58
CA GLU A 147 -15.11 -9.17 21.72
C GLU A 147 -16.00 -8.80 20.53
N TYR A 148 -17.04 -8.00 20.82
CA TYR A 148 -17.91 -7.44 19.77
C TYR A 148 -17.28 -6.20 19.16
N VAL A 149 -17.36 -6.08 17.84
CA VAL A 149 -16.86 -4.91 17.12
C VAL A 149 -17.64 -3.67 17.56
N THR A 150 -16.94 -2.56 17.78
CA THR A 150 -17.54 -1.26 18.11
C THR A 150 -17.06 -0.21 17.12
N ILE A 151 -17.99 0.48 16.45
CA ILE A 151 -17.69 1.52 15.45
C ILE A 151 -18.37 2.81 15.90
N GLY A 152 -17.60 3.87 16.14
CA GLY A 152 -18.14 5.15 16.60
C GLY A 152 -18.90 5.05 17.93
N GLY A 153 -18.52 4.13 18.81
CA GLY A 153 -19.21 3.84 20.09
C GLY A 153 -20.44 2.93 19.97
N ILE A 154 -20.83 2.53 18.77
CA ILE A 154 -21.97 1.63 18.54
C ILE A 154 -21.47 0.19 18.41
N ARG A 155 -21.94 -0.67 19.31
CA ARG A 155 -21.66 -2.12 19.29
C ARG A 155 -22.37 -2.78 18.11
N GLN A 156 -21.63 -3.57 17.34
CA GLN A 156 -22.12 -4.34 16.21
C GLN A 156 -22.65 -5.71 16.66
N ASN A 157 -23.36 -6.40 15.77
CA ASN A 157 -23.93 -7.74 16.02
C ASN A 157 -22.94 -8.90 15.77
N HIS A 158 -21.66 -8.60 15.48
CA HIS A 158 -20.63 -9.58 15.20
C HIS A 158 -19.37 -9.31 16.03
N LYS A 159 -18.57 -10.36 16.22
CA LYS A 159 -17.29 -10.31 16.92
C LYS A 159 -16.14 -10.00 15.97
N PHE A 160 -15.01 -9.55 16.50
CA PHE A 160 -13.81 -9.41 15.67
C PHE A 160 -13.44 -10.76 15.06
N PHE A 161 -13.07 -10.75 13.78
CA PHE A 161 -12.59 -11.93 13.05
C PHE A 161 -13.59 -13.09 12.95
N SER A 162 -14.89 -12.80 13.08
CA SER A 162 -15.97 -13.78 12.97
C SER A 162 -16.19 -14.31 11.55
N ASP A 163 -15.83 -13.54 10.51
CA ASP A 163 -15.87 -14.02 9.13
C ASP A 163 -14.52 -14.68 8.79
N PRO A 164 -14.50 -15.88 8.19
CA PRO A 164 -13.26 -16.51 7.72
C PRO A 164 -12.40 -15.62 6.79
N ARG A 165 -13.04 -14.65 6.12
CA ARG A 165 -12.43 -13.69 5.20
C ARG A 165 -11.97 -12.41 5.87
N ASP A 166 -12.17 -12.25 7.18
CA ASP A 166 -11.66 -11.10 7.93
C ASP A 166 -10.13 -11.08 7.90
N ILE A 167 -9.57 -9.93 7.53
CA ILE A 167 -8.13 -9.69 7.44
C ILE A 167 -7.69 -8.84 8.64
N ALA A 168 -6.71 -9.35 9.40
CA ALA A 168 -5.98 -8.57 10.38
C ALA A 168 -4.87 -7.77 9.67
N LEU A 169 -4.87 -6.45 9.85
CA LEU A 169 -3.82 -5.57 9.32
C LEU A 169 -2.91 -5.13 10.47
N GLY A 170 -1.70 -5.69 10.51
CA GLY A 170 -0.64 -5.25 11.42
C GLY A 170 0.13 -4.06 10.84
N PHE A 171 0.36 -3.03 11.65
CA PHE A 171 1.23 -1.93 11.29
C PHE A 171 2.44 -1.94 12.22
N SER A 172 3.63 -2.11 11.64
CA SER A 172 4.90 -1.99 12.36
C SER A 172 5.62 -0.76 11.85
N LEU A 173 6.08 0.08 12.78
CA LEU A 173 6.93 1.22 12.49
C LEU A 173 8.35 0.85 12.93
N ASP A 174 9.34 1.23 12.12
CA ASP A 174 10.74 1.18 12.57
C ASP A 174 10.90 2.03 13.84
N GLY A 175 11.62 1.48 14.80
CA GLY A 175 11.68 1.97 16.17
C GLY A 175 12.11 3.44 16.24
N PHE A 176 11.47 4.18 17.14
CA PHE A 176 11.93 5.50 17.54
C PHE A 176 13.37 5.37 18.05
N SER A 177 14.35 5.96 17.38
CA SER A 177 15.73 6.00 17.87
C SER A 177 15.80 7.04 19.01
N PRO A 178 15.93 6.63 20.30
CA PRO A 178 15.93 7.59 21.41
C PRO A 178 17.23 8.41 21.46
N PHE A 179 18.25 8.03 20.67
CA PHE A 179 19.51 8.75 20.57
C PHE A 179 19.66 9.38 19.19
N ARG A 180 19.93 10.69 19.18
CA ARG A 180 19.91 11.60 18.03
C ARG A 180 20.97 11.34 16.94
N SER A 181 21.64 10.19 16.95
CA SER A 181 22.86 9.95 16.17
C SER A 181 23.08 8.46 15.84
N ARG A 182 22.36 7.92 14.84
CA ARG A 182 22.89 6.84 14.00
C ARG A 182 22.58 7.16 12.53
N LYS A 183 23.62 7.16 11.70
CA LYS A 183 23.55 7.44 10.24
C LYS A 183 23.32 6.19 9.38
N GLN A 184 23.08 5.04 9.99
CA GLN A 184 22.79 3.78 9.30
C GLN A 184 21.73 3.02 10.08
N THR A 185 20.63 2.72 9.38
CA THR A 185 19.64 1.71 9.76
C THR A 185 20.11 0.37 9.21
N CYS A 186 20.04 -0.67 10.03
CA CYS A 186 20.25 -2.05 9.60
C CYS A 186 19.12 -2.51 8.67
#